data_AF-A0A1B3LTF2-F1
#
_entry.id   AF-A0A1B3LTF2-F1
#
_cell.length_a   1.000
_cell.length_b   1.000
_cell.length_c   1.000
_cell.angle_alpha   90.00
_cell.angle_beta   90.00
_cell.angle_gamma   90.00
#
_symmetry.space_group_name_H-M   'P 1'
#
loop_
_entity.id
_entity.type
_entity.pdbx_description
1 polymer ?
#
loop_
_entity_poly.entity_id
_entity_poly.type
_entity_poly.pdbx_seq_one_letter_code
_entity_poly.pdbx_strand_id
1 'polypeptide(L)'
;MKKSILSTALFTLAALGAGSAFAAGGNNYPADKTSSVSMKTRAQVKAELAEAIRVGDIITDSERGLTAYQLNPSAYPDRPAAMGKTRAQVQDELAKAHMDGSLARAKLQNQGG
;
A
#
# COMPACT_ATOMS: atom_id res chain seq x y z
N MET A 1 22.16 34.45 -41.64
CA MET A 1 21.88 34.72 -40.20
C MET A 1 21.30 33.45 -39.59
N LYS A 2 22.14 32.57 -39.00
CA LYS A 2 21.68 31.34 -38.32
C LYS A 2 21.38 31.72 -36.85
N LYS A 3 20.11 31.66 -36.45
CA LYS A 3 19.72 31.84 -35.04
C LYS A 3 19.76 30.44 -34.39
N SER A 4 20.82 30.18 -33.63
CA SER A 4 21.01 28.95 -32.85
C SER A 4 19.94 28.86 -31.76
N ILE A 5 19.21 27.75 -31.77
CA ILE A 5 18.04 27.52 -30.93
C ILE A 5 18.54 26.87 -29.63
N LEU A 6 18.27 27.59 -28.53
CA LEU A 6 18.21 27.21 -27.12
C LEU A 6 18.93 25.90 -26.70
N SER A 7 20.05 26.08 -26.00
CA SER A 7 20.67 25.08 -25.13
C SER A 7 19.70 24.63 -24.04
N THR A 8 19.26 23.38 -24.10
CA THR A 8 18.58 22.70 -22.99
C THR A 8 19.60 22.35 -21.92
N ALA A 9 19.64 23.15 -20.85
CA ALA A 9 20.42 22.82 -19.67
C ALA A 9 19.75 21.66 -18.92
N LEU A 10 20.26 20.44 -19.10
CA LEU A 10 19.99 19.31 -18.21
C LEU A 10 20.53 19.67 -16.82
N PHE A 11 19.63 19.99 -15.89
CA PHE A 11 19.98 20.13 -14.48
C PHE A 11 20.29 18.74 -13.92
N THR A 12 21.56 18.41 -13.86
CA THR A 12 22.09 17.21 -13.20
C THR A 12 21.91 17.39 -11.69
N LEU A 13 21.08 16.53 -11.09
CA LEU A 13 20.88 16.50 -9.65
C LEU A 13 22.17 15.99 -8.99
N ALA A 14 22.87 16.90 -8.31
CA ALA A 14 24.13 16.63 -7.63
C ALA A 14 23.97 15.53 -6.57
N ALA A 15 24.92 14.58 -6.59
CA ALA A 15 25.02 13.49 -5.64
C ALA A 15 25.10 14.01 -4.21
N LEU A 16 24.13 13.64 -3.37
CA LEU A 16 24.17 13.91 -1.94
C LEU A 16 25.00 12.82 -1.24
N GLY A 17 26.31 12.99 -1.28
CA GLY A 17 27.23 12.34 -0.37
C GLY A 17 27.17 13.04 0.99
N ALA A 18 26.40 12.49 1.93
CA ALA A 18 26.57 12.73 3.35
C ALA A 18 26.78 11.37 4.01
N GLY A 19 28.00 11.13 4.49
CA GLY A 19 28.43 9.87 5.07
C GLY A 19 27.50 9.43 6.20
N SER A 20 26.93 8.24 6.05
CA SER A 20 26.29 7.55 7.16
C SER A 20 27.34 6.67 7.82
N ALA A 21 28.00 7.19 8.85
CA ALA A 21 28.68 6.35 9.82
C ALA A 21 27.61 5.70 10.70
N PHE A 22 26.98 4.63 10.20
CA PHE A 22 26.24 3.75 11.09
C PHE A 22 27.26 3.00 11.93
N ALA A 23 27.37 3.43 13.19
CA ALA A 23 28.05 2.68 14.21
C ALA A 23 27.57 1.23 14.15
N ALA A 24 28.51 0.32 13.91
CA ALA A 24 28.32 -1.11 14.02
C ALA A 24 28.11 -1.46 15.50
N GLY A 25 26.90 -1.19 16.00
CA GLY A 25 26.37 -1.73 17.24
C GLY A 25 25.87 -3.13 16.94
N GLY A 26 26.71 -4.13 17.17
CA GLY A 26 26.40 -5.52 16.92
C GLY A 26 25.18 -5.96 17.73
N ASN A 27 24.10 -6.28 17.03
CA ASN A 27 23.04 -7.15 17.51
C ASN A 27 22.67 -8.05 16.33
N ASN A 28 22.99 -9.34 16.44
CA ASN A 28 22.69 -10.39 15.46
C ASN A 28 21.17 -10.66 15.43
N TYR A 29 20.40 -9.72 14.90
CA TYR A 29 18.99 -9.92 14.55
C TYR A 29 18.92 -10.37 13.09
N PRO A 30 18.15 -11.42 12.73
CA PRO A 30 18.11 -11.90 11.37
C PRO A 30 17.64 -10.80 10.42
N ALA A 31 18.56 -10.36 9.57
CA ALA A 31 18.35 -9.39 8.51
C ALA A 31 17.57 -10.02 7.34
N ASP A 32 16.32 -10.40 7.58
CA ASP A 32 15.36 -10.67 6.49
C ASP A 32 13.91 -10.42 6.93
N LYS A 33 13.68 -9.17 7.34
CA LYS A 33 12.49 -8.47 6.90
C LYS A 33 13.03 -7.17 6.36
N THR A 34 13.18 -7.06 5.04
CA THR A 34 13.17 -5.76 4.40
C THR A 34 11.87 -5.11 4.84
N SER A 35 11.95 -4.31 5.90
CA SER A 35 10.96 -3.33 6.25
C SER A 35 10.76 -2.57 4.95
N SER A 36 9.64 -2.81 4.29
CA SER A 36 8.95 -1.77 3.55
C SER A 36 8.84 -0.64 4.58
N VAL A 37 9.88 0.19 4.65
CA VAL A 37 9.82 1.45 5.37
C VAL A 37 8.78 2.17 4.56
N SER A 38 7.54 2.04 4.99
CA SER A 38 6.44 2.83 4.49
C SER A 38 6.97 4.25 4.57
N MET A 39 7.22 4.88 3.42
CA MET A 39 7.72 6.24 3.37
C MET A 39 6.63 7.24 3.80
N LYS A 40 5.71 6.78 4.66
CA LYS A 40 4.67 7.58 5.26
C LYS A 40 5.30 8.40 6.36
N THR A 41 5.19 9.71 6.22
CA THR A 41 5.57 10.62 7.29
C THR A 41 4.59 10.47 8.46
N ARG A 42 5.00 10.80 9.69
CA ARG A 42 4.06 10.78 10.84
C ARG A 42 2.83 11.68 10.60
N ALA A 43 3.00 12.76 9.84
CA ALA A 43 1.90 13.64 9.45
C ALA A 43 0.88 12.90 8.56
N GLN A 44 1.36 12.12 7.57
CA GLN A 44 0.50 11.30 6.72
C GLN A 44 -0.21 10.20 7.52
N VAL A 45 0.49 9.53 8.44
CA VAL A 45 -0.12 8.52 9.32
C VAL A 45 -1.26 9.12 10.16
N LYS A 46 -1.07 10.33 10.69
CA LYS A 46 -2.13 11.02 11.44
C LYS A 46 -3.32 11.41 10.57
N ALA A 47 -3.06 11.86 9.35
CA ALA A 47 -4.11 12.20 8.39
C ALA A 47 -4.95 10.96 8.03
N GLU A 48 -4.28 9.84 7.73
CA GLU A 48 -4.95 8.56 7.44
C GLU A 48 -5.76 8.05 8.63
N LEU A 49 -5.23 8.17 9.85
CA LEU A 49 -5.96 7.78 11.05
C LEU A 49 -7.21 8.65 11.26
N ALA A 50 -7.10 9.96 11.10
CA ALA A 50 -8.23 10.86 11.20
C ALA A 50 -9.32 10.53 10.16
N GLU A 51 -8.90 10.15 8.95
CA GLU A 51 -9.81 9.70 7.92
C GLU A 51 -10.48 8.37 8.27
N ALA A 52 -9.73 7.37 8.74
CA ALA A 52 -10.27 6.08 9.19
C ALA A 52 -11.31 6.27 10.32
N ILE A 53 -11.05 7.17 11.28
CA ILE A 53 -12.03 7.53 12.32
C ILE A 53 -13.30 8.13 11.67
N ARG A 54 -13.13 9.10 10.77
CA ARG A 54 -14.23 9.82 10.12
C ARG A 54 -15.18 8.89 9.36
N VAL A 55 -14.65 7.87 8.68
CA VAL A 55 -15.45 6.91 7.89
C VAL A 55 -15.80 5.64 8.68
N GLY A 56 -15.43 5.55 9.95
CA GLY A 56 -15.68 4.38 10.79
C GLY A 56 -14.90 3.13 10.37
N ASP A 57 -13.74 3.28 9.73
CA ASP A 57 -12.86 2.19 9.28
C ASP A 57 -11.89 1.72 10.37
N ILE A 58 -12.43 1.55 11.57
CA ILE A 58 -11.68 1.12 12.76
C ILE A 58 -12.35 -0.12 13.29
N ILE A 59 -11.57 -1.18 13.50
CA ILE A 59 -12.05 -2.40 14.15
C ILE A 59 -12.37 -2.05 15.60
N THR A 60 -13.65 -2.22 15.95
CA THR A 60 -14.16 -1.94 17.32
C THR A 60 -14.61 -3.20 18.02
N ASP A 61 -14.95 -4.25 17.26
CA ASP A 61 -15.18 -5.58 17.80
C ASP A 61 -13.97 -6.47 17.49
N SER A 62 -13.18 -6.80 18.52
CA SER A 62 -11.99 -7.63 18.41
C SER A 62 -12.29 -9.11 18.17
N GLU A 63 -13.50 -9.58 18.52
CA GLU A 63 -13.89 -10.98 18.37
C GLU A 63 -14.43 -11.26 16.97
N ARG A 64 -15.22 -10.33 16.43
CA ARG A 64 -15.84 -10.46 15.10
C ARG A 64 -15.08 -9.72 14.00
N GLY A 65 -14.08 -8.91 14.36
CA GLY A 65 -13.30 -8.10 13.42
C GLY A 65 -14.10 -7.01 12.72
N LEU A 66 -15.23 -6.60 13.31
CA LEU A 66 -16.15 -5.65 12.68
C LEU A 66 -15.66 -4.21 12.88
N THR A 67 -15.82 -3.41 11.83
CA THR A 67 -15.54 -1.98 11.89
C THR A 67 -16.70 -1.20 12.50
N ALA A 68 -16.41 -0.01 13.03
CA ALA A 68 -17.43 0.87 13.61
C ALA A 68 -18.56 1.20 12.61
N TYR A 69 -18.22 1.38 11.33
CA TYR A 69 -19.18 1.56 10.24
C TYR A 69 -20.12 0.36 10.08
N GLN A 70 -19.60 -0.87 10.17
CA GLN A 70 -20.41 -2.08 10.02
C GLN A 70 -21.38 -2.29 11.18
N LEU A 71 -21.03 -1.81 12.38
CA LEU A 71 -21.88 -1.91 13.57
C LEU A 71 -22.94 -0.81 13.63
N ASN A 72 -22.62 0.41 13.21
CA ASN A 72 -23.55 1.52 13.20
C ASN A 72 -23.41 2.38 11.93
N PRO A 73 -23.91 1.91 10.77
CA PRO A 73 -23.75 2.60 9.50
C PRO A 73 -24.36 4.01 9.50
N SER A 74 -25.45 4.23 10.23
CA SER A 74 -26.16 5.51 10.29
C SER A 74 -25.40 6.63 11.00
N ALA A 75 -24.35 6.30 11.77
CA ALA A 75 -23.53 7.30 12.47
C ALA A 75 -22.35 7.82 11.64
N TYR A 76 -22.13 7.29 10.43
CA TYR A 76 -21.00 7.61 9.58
C TYR A 76 -21.48 8.04 8.18
N PRO A 77 -20.73 8.93 7.51
CA PRO A 77 -21.04 9.29 6.13
C PRO A 77 -20.86 8.09 5.19
N ASP A 78 -21.63 8.08 4.09
CA ASP A 78 -21.47 7.07 3.04
C ASP A 78 -20.03 7.06 2.53
N ARG A 79 -19.42 5.88 2.55
CA ARG A 79 -18.04 5.72 2.12
C ARG A 79 -18.01 5.91 0.60
N PRO A 80 -17.12 6.78 0.06
CA PRO A 80 -16.82 6.69 -1.36
C PRO A 80 -16.31 5.27 -1.61
N ALA A 81 -16.96 4.52 -2.51
CA ALA A 81 -16.53 3.18 -2.84
C ALA A 81 -15.00 3.23 -3.06
N ALA A 82 -14.24 2.53 -2.21
CA ALA A 82 -12.82 2.40 -2.43
C ALA A 82 -12.66 2.00 -3.89
N MET A 83 -11.76 2.65 -4.64
CA MET A 83 -11.47 2.30 -6.04
C MET A 83 -10.90 0.88 -6.06
N GLY A 84 -11.76 -0.10 -5.81
CA GLY A 84 -11.50 -1.51 -5.96
C GLY A 84 -11.47 -1.81 -7.44
N LYS A 85 -10.79 -2.91 -7.78
CA LYS A 85 -10.77 -3.43 -9.13
C LYS A 85 -12.20 -3.46 -9.67
N THR A 86 -12.40 -2.91 -10.88
CA THR A 86 -13.72 -2.96 -11.51
C THR A 86 -14.13 -4.41 -11.69
N ARG A 87 -15.43 -4.70 -11.76
CA ARG A 87 -15.92 -6.06 -12.02
C ARG A 87 -15.26 -6.66 -13.28
N ALA A 88 -15.02 -5.85 -14.30
CA ALA A 88 -14.30 -6.25 -15.52
C ALA A 88 -12.86 -6.67 -15.23
N GLN A 89 -12.11 -5.88 -14.46
CA GLN A 89 -10.74 -6.22 -14.09
C GLN A 89 -10.64 -7.52 -13.28
N VAL A 90 -11.63 -7.79 -12.41
CA VAL A 90 -11.73 -9.06 -11.66
C VAL A 90 -12.00 -10.23 -12.59
N GLN A 91 -12.86 -10.06 -13.61
CA GLN A 91 -13.13 -11.10 -14.60
C GLN A 91 -11.90 -11.41 -15.47
N ASP A 92 -11.15 -10.38 -15.89
CA ASP A 92 -9.91 -10.56 -16.64
C ASP A 92 -8.84 -11.30 -15.84
N GLU A 93 -8.74 -11.03 -14.54
CA GLU A 93 -7.82 -11.73 -13.64
C GLU A 93 -8.25 -13.18 -13.42
N LEU A 94 -9.56 -13.42 -13.26
CA LEU A 94 -10.10 -14.78 -13.17
C LEU A 94 -9.83 -15.58 -14.45
N ALA A 95 -10.01 -14.97 -15.62
CA ALA A 95 -9.72 -15.60 -16.91
C ALA A 95 -8.24 -15.96 -17.04
N LYS A 96 -7.33 -15.06 -16.64
CA LYS A 96 -5.88 -15.34 -16.59
C LYS A 96 -5.58 -16.50 -15.65
N ALA A 97 -6.20 -16.51 -14.47
CA ALA A 97 -6.04 -17.54 -13.47
C ALA A 97 -6.56 -18.93 -13.91
N HIS A 98 -7.55 -18.95 -14.81
CA HIS A 98 -8.01 -20.16 -15.49
C HIS A 98 -7.01 -20.67 -16.52
N MET A 99 -6.38 -19.76 -17.29
CA MET A 99 -5.43 -20.12 -18.34
C MET A 99 -4.06 -20.55 -17.79
N ASP A 100 -3.60 -19.94 -16.70
CA ASP A 100 -2.31 -20.25 -16.08
C ASP A 100 -2.37 -21.40 -15.04
N GLY A 101 -3.56 -21.92 -14.75
CA GLY A 101 -3.79 -23.02 -13.80
C GLY A 101 -3.62 -22.64 -12.32
N SER A 102 -3.45 -21.35 -12.00
CA SER A 102 -3.26 -20.86 -10.62
C SER A 102 -4.48 -21.10 -9.71
N LEU A 103 -5.69 -21.19 -10.28
CA LEU A 103 -6.91 -21.50 -9.52
C LEU A 103 -6.88 -22.89 -8.86
N ALA A 104 -6.26 -23.89 -9.49
CA ALA A 104 -6.14 -25.24 -8.94
C ALA A 104 -5.22 -25.26 -7.71
N ARG A 105 -4.09 -24.54 -7.79
CA ARG A 105 -3.15 -24.37 -6.67
C ARG A 105 -3.81 -23.65 -5.49
N ALA A 106 -4.58 -22.59 -5.76
CA ALA A 106 -5.31 -21.85 -4.73
C ALA A 106 -6.35 -22.72 -3.99
N LYS A 107 -7.06 -23.62 -4.70
CA LYS A 107 -8.02 -24.54 -4.08
C LYS A 107 -7.36 -25.64 -3.24
N LEU A 108 -6.22 -26.17 -3.68
CA LEU A 108 -5.47 -27.17 -2.91
C LEU A 108 -4.91 -26.59 -1.60
N GLN A 109 -4.52 -25.31 -1.63
CA GLN A 109 -3.97 -24.61 -0.47
C GLN A 109 -5.02 -24.30 0.62
N ASN A 110 -6.31 -24.24 0.25
CA ASN A 110 -7.42 -23.93 1.14
C ASN A 110 -8.23 -25.17 1.59
N GLN A 111 -7.78 -26.37 1.22
CA GLN A 111 -8.39 -27.66 1.60
C GLN A 111 -7.49 -28.51 2.51
N GLY A 112 -6.38 -27.95 3.00
CA GLY A 112 -5.41 -28.63 3.87
C GLY A 112 -5.45 -28.19 5.33
N GLY A 113 -6.62 -27.81 5.85
CA GLY A 113 -6.85 -27.51 7.27
C GLY A 113 -7.59 -28.65 7.95
#